data_AF-A0AAD6ZQC6-F1
#
_entry.id   AF-A0AAD6ZQC6-F1
#
_cell.length_a   1.000
_cell.length_b   1.000
_cell.length_c   1.000
_cell.angle_alpha   90.00
_cell.angle_beta   90.00
_cell.angle_gamma   90.00
#
_symmetry.space_group_name_H-M   'P 1'
#
loop_
_entity.id
_entity.type
_entity.pdbx_description
1 polymer ?
#
loop_
_entity_poly.entity_id
_entity_poly.type
_entity_poly.pdbx_seq_one_letter_code
_entity_poly.pdbx_strand_id
1 'polypeptide(L)'
;LVAEITTLRRHLGKYHADIYRTWAKKNNFESKLEEDIQARKKAAADAEEAKLKLHQQTLEPHLREKPERVVPYSDDLFRDAALEWLIATDQPIDALNHPKFKEMIDIAARAHNGVKIPGRKATREEILNLFQKQMENLRVRIHVSVSLKFSSLC
;
A
#
# COMPACT_ATOMS: atom_id res chain seq x y z
N LEU A 1 35.83 -59.41 -37.79
CA LEU A 1 36.25 -58.61 -36.62
C LEU A 1 35.54 -57.26 -36.69
N VAL A 2 34.38 -57.13 -36.06
CA VAL A 2 33.69 -55.84 -35.94
C VAL A 2 34.33 -55.15 -34.74
N ALA A 3 35.10 -54.08 -34.97
CA ALA A 3 35.64 -53.29 -33.88
C ALA A 3 34.48 -52.54 -33.19
N GLU A 4 34.40 -52.67 -31.86
CA GLU A 4 33.46 -51.93 -31.00
C GLU A 4 33.58 -50.42 -31.28
N ILE A 5 32.63 -49.84 -32.02
CA ILE A 5 32.67 -48.47 -32.58
C ILE A 5 32.83 -47.41 -31.47
N THR A 6 32.35 -47.71 -30.26
CA THR A 6 32.45 -46.87 -29.07
C THR A 6 33.90 -46.68 -28.60
N THR A 7 34.78 -47.67 -28.81
CA THR A 7 36.20 -47.60 -28.42
C THR A 7 37.01 -46.68 -29.34
N LEU A 8 36.70 -46.67 -30.65
CA LEU A 8 37.41 -45.84 -31.64
C LEU A 8 37.11 -44.35 -31.46
N ARG A 9 35.85 -43.98 -31.21
CA ARG A 9 35.49 -42.57 -30.93
C ARG A 9 36.18 -42.05 -29.68
N ARG A 10 36.28 -42.88 -28.64
CA ARG A 10 36.97 -42.52 -27.38
C ARG A 10 38.48 -42.40 -27.57
N HIS A 11 39.08 -43.31 -28.35
CA HIS A 11 40.51 -43.25 -28.69
C HIS A 11 40.82 -41.99 -29.52
N LEU A 12 40.00 -41.71 -30.53
CA LEU A 12 40.12 -40.53 -31.38
C LEU A 12 40.00 -39.24 -30.55
N GLY A 13 39.03 -39.18 -29.63
CA GLY A 13 38.87 -38.05 -28.72
C GLY A 13 40.01 -37.90 -27.72
N LYS A 14 40.70 -38.98 -27.34
CA LYS A 14 41.80 -38.92 -26.35
C LYS A 14 43.16 -38.56 -26.97
N TYR A 15 43.46 -39.06 -28.16
CA TYR A 15 44.80 -38.95 -28.76
C TYR A 15 44.86 -38.08 -30.02
N HIS A 16 43.73 -37.86 -30.69
CA HIS A 16 43.68 -37.22 -32.00
C HIS A 16 42.57 -36.16 -32.12
N ALA A 17 42.13 -35.58 -31.00
CA ALA A 17 41.00 -34.66 -30.96
C ALA A 17 41.18 -33.44 -31.88
N ASP A 18 42.35 -32.82 -31.88
CA ASP A 18 42.60 -31.58 -32.63
C ASP A 18 42.63 -31.80 -34.14
N ILE A 19 43.25 -32.91 -34.57
CA ILE A 19 43.27 -33.34 -35.97
C ILE A 19 41.84 -33.66 -36.44
N TYR A 20 41.04 -34.32 -35.59
CA TYR A 20 39.66 -34.61 -35.92
C TYR A 20 38.78 -33.35 -35.98
N ARG A 21 38.91 -32.44 -35.01
CA ARG A 21 38.17 -31.16 -34.98
C ARG A 21 38.50 -30.28 -36.20
N THR A 22 39.76 -30.23 -36.61
CA THR A 22 40.17 -29.48 -37.81
C THR A 22 39.63 -30.11 -39.10
N TRP A 23 39.67 -31.44 -39.21
CA TRP A 23 39.02 -32.15 -40.31
C TRP A 23 37.51 -31.91 -40.33
N ALA A 24 36.85 -32.00 -39.18
CA ALA A 24 35.40 -31.81 -39.05
C ALA A 24 35.00 -30.40 -39.52
N LYS A 25 35.70 -29.36 -39.06
CA LYS A 25 35.51 -27.97 -39.52
C LYS A 25 35.72 -27.81 -41.02
N LYS A 26 36.81 -28.37 -41.56
CA LYS A 26 37.15 -28.27 -43.00
C LYS A 26 36.09 -28.92 -43.89
N ASN A 27 35.41 -29.96 -43.40
CA ASN A 27 34.39 -30.70 -44.14
C ASN A 27 32.95 -30.29 -43.78
N ASN A 28 32.75 -29.17 -43.06
CA ASN A 28 31.45 -28.75 -42.54
C ASN A 28 30.72 -29.85 -41.75
N PHE A 29 31.48 -30.72 -41.10
CA PHE A 29 30.97 -31.82 -40.32
C PHE A 29 30.87 -31.44 -38.85
N GLU A 30 29.73 -31.77 -38.24
CA GLU A 30 29.53 -31.53 -36.81
C GLU A 30 30.30 -32.56 -35.99
N SER A 31 31.28 -32.10 -35.19
CA SER A 31 32.06 -32.97 -34.31
C SER A 31 31.14 -33.80 -33.40
N LYS A 32 31.37 -35.12 -33.40
CA LYS A 32 30.66 -36.09 -32.55
C LYS A 32 31.52 -36.58 -31.39
N LEU A 33 32.59 -35.87 -31.04
CA LEU A 33 33.35 -36.14 -29.83
C LEU A 33 32.48 -35.82 -28.59
N GLU A 34 32.64 -36.62 -27.54
CA GLU A 34 31.80 -36.52 -26.34
C GLU A 34 31.88 -35.13 -25.70
N GLU A 35 33.08 -34.55 -25.59
CA GLU A 35 33.28 -33.19 -25.06
C GLU A 35 32.49 -32.14 -25.84
N ASP A 36 32.51 -32.21 -27.16
CA ASP A 36 31.85 -31.23 -28.02
C ASP A 36 30.32 -31.39 -27.95
N ILE A 37 29.81 -32.62 -27.78
CA ILE A 37 28.39 -32.90 -27.55
C ILE A 37 27.93 -32.32 -26.21
N GLN A 38 28.70 -32.53 -25.14
CA GLN A 38 28.38 -32.02 -23.81
C GLN A 38 28.41 -30.49 -23.77
N ALA A 39 29.40 -29.86 -24.41
CA ALA A 39 29.49 -28.41 -24.51
C ALA A 39 28.25 -27.80 -25.19
N ARG A 40 27.76 -28.41 -26.27
CA ARG A 40 26.53 -27.95 -26.93
C ARG A 40 25.28 -28.12 -26.08
N LYS A 41 25.15 -29.25 -25.38
CA LYS A 41 24.01 -29.48 -24.47
C LYS A 41 23.96 -28.43 -23.37
N LYS A 42 25.12 -28.08 -22.80
CA LYS A 42 25.23 -27.03 -21.80
C LYS A 42 24.85 -25.66 -22.36
N ALA A 43 25.40 -25.27 -23.51
CA ALA A 43 25.08 -23.99 -24.15
C ALA A 43 23.58 -23.86 -24.50
N ALA A 44 22.94 -24.96 -24.91
CA ALA A 44 21.50 -24.99 -25.16
C ALA A 44 20.68 -24.82 -23.86
N ALA A 45 21.08 -25.49 -22.78
CA ALA A 45 20.44 -25.33 -21.48
C ALA A 45 20.57 -23.90 -20.93
N ASP A 46 21.78 -23.32 -21.01
CA ASP A 46 22.04 -21.94 -20.57
C ASP A 46 21.22 -20.92 -21.40
N ALA A 47 21.07 -21.16 -22.70
CA ALA A 47 20.25 -20.31 -23.58
C ALA A 47 18.75 -20.41 -23.25
N GLU A 48 18.24 -21.59 -22.93
CA GLU A 48 16.85 -21.78 -22.49
C GLU A 48 16.61 -21.14 -21.11
N GLU A 49 17.54 -21.28 -20.17
CA GLU A 49 17.47 -20.61 -18.86
C GLU A 49 17.47 -19.08 -19.00
N ALA A 50 18.30 -18.52 -19.89
CA ALA A 50 18.31 -17.09 -20.18
C ALA A 50 16.98 -16.60 -20.77
N LYS A 51 16.35 -17.38 -21.66
CA LYS A 51 15.02 -17.06 -22.20
C LYS A 51 13.94 -17.10 -21.12
N LEU A 52 13.98 -18.11 -20.24
CA LEU A 52 13.05 -18.23 -19.10
C LEU A 52 13.16 -17.04 -18.15
N LYS A 53 14.38 -16.59 -17.83
CA LYS A 53 14.63 -15.40 -17.00
C LYS A 53 14.13 -14.12 -17.65
N LEU A 54 14.24 -13.98 -18.98
CA LEU A 54 13.66 -12.85 -19.71
C LEU A 54 12.12 -12.89 -19.76
N HIS A 55 11.53 -14.09 -19.80
CA HIS A 55 10.07 -14.26 -19.85
C HIS A 55 9.38 -14.12 -18.49
N GLN A 56 10.11 -14.29 -17.38
CA GLN A 56 9.57 -14.07 -16.05
C GLN A 56 9.43 -12.57 -15.78
N GLN A 57 8.32 -11.99 -16.25
CA GLN A 57 7.91 -10.64 -15.89
C GLN A 57 7.61 -10.60 -14.40
N THR A 58 8.44 -9.90 -13.63
CA THR A 58 8.15 -9.59 -12.23
C THR A 58 6.80 -8.84 -12.16
N LEU A 59 5.91 -9.25 -11.27
CA LEU A 59 4.54 -8.71 -11.14
C LEU A 59 4.47 -7.25 -10.67
N GLU A 60 5.61 -6.61 -10.42
CA GLU A 60 5.77 -5.23 -9.94
C GLU A 60 4.97 -4.17 -10.75
N PRO A 61 4.92 -4.20 -12.09
CA PRO A 61 4.22 -3.15 -12.86
C PRO A 61 2.69 -3.14 -12.67
N HIS A 62 2.12 -4.20 -12.07
CA HIS A 62 0.68 -4.36 -11.89
C HIS A 62 0.22 -4.30 -10.43
N LEU A 63 1.15 -4.17 -9.47
CA LEU A 63 0.78 -3.89 -8.09
C LEU A 63 0.39 -2.41 -7.96
N ARG A 64 -0.93 -2.14 -7.99
CA ARG A 64 -1.47 -0.86 -7.53
C ARG A 64 -1.62 -0.92 -6.02
N GLU A 65 -1.16 0.12 -5.33
CA GLU A 65 -1.47 0.31 -3.91
C GLU A 65 -2.98 0.25 -3.73
N LYS A 66 -3.42 -0.67 -2.86
CA LYS A 66 -4.83 -0.83 -2.55
C LYS A 66 -5.26 0.43 -1.78
N PRO A 67 -6.36 1.11 -2.15
CA PRO A 67 -6.89 2.17 -1.30
C PRO A 67 -7.14 1.58 0.10
N GLU A 68 -6.68 2.31 1.10
CA GLU A 68 -6.81 1.94 2.52
C GLU A 68 -8.26 1.52 2.78
N ARG A 69 -8.45 0.27 3.19
CA ARG A 69 -9.80 -0.26 3.44
C ARG A 69 -10.34 0.43 4.69
N VAL A 70 -11.24 1.39 4.48
CA VAL A 70 -12.08 1.94 5.55
C VAL A 70 -12.81 0.76 6.20
N VAL A 71 -12.54 0.52 7.49
CA VAL A 71 -13.26 -0.51 8.25
C VAL A 71 -14.74 -0.10 8.23
N PRO A 72 -15.65 -0.96 7.72
CA PRO A 72 -17.06 -0.63 7.70
C PRO A 72 -17.57 -0.45 9.12
N TYR A 73 -18.51 0.49 9.29
CA TYR A 73 -19.18 0.69 10.56
C TYR A 73 -19.86 -0.62 11.03
N SER A 74 -19.73 -0.92 12.32
CA SER A 74 -20.58 -1.88 13.02
C SER A 74 -20.85 -1.38 14.44
N ASP A 75 -22.03 -1.70 14.97
CA ASP A 75 -22.44 -1.26 16.30
C ASP A 75 -21.50 -1.80 17.39
N ASP A 76 -21.00 -3.03 17.23
CA ASP A 76 -20.06 -3.65 18.17
C ASP A 76 -18.72 -2.90 18.19
N LEU A 77 -18.13 -2.61 17.02
CA LEU A 77 -16.87 -1.85 16.95
C LEU A 77 -17.03 -0.44 17.51
N PHE A 78 -18.17 0.21 17.25
CA PHE A 78 -18.44 1.54 17.80
C PHE A 78 -18.58 1.50 19.32
N ARG A 79 -19.27 0.50 19.86
CA ARG A 79 -19.42 0.31 21.31
C ARG A 79 -18.06 0.10 21.97
N ASP A 80 -17.22 -0.76 21.41
CA ASP A 80 -15.91 -1.05 21.97
C ASP A 80 -15.01 0.19 21.95
N ALA A 81 -14.96 0.91 20.82
CA ALA A 81 -14.22 2.16 20.72
C ALA A 81 -14.73 3.25 21.69
N ALA A 82 -16.05 3.33 21.90
CA ALA A 82 -16.63 4.28 22.86
C ALA A 82 -16.27 3.92 24.31
N LEU A 83 -16.28 2.64 24.67
CA LEU A 83 -15.88 2.17 25.99
C LEU A 83 -14.39 2.43 26.25
N GLU A 84 -13.53 2.12 25.28
CA GLU A 84 -12.09 2.40 25.37
C GLU A 84 -11.83 3.90 25.54
N TRP A 85 -12.54 4.75 24.79
CA TRP A 85 -12.44 6.19 24.92
C TRP A 85 -12.85 6.69 26.31
N LEU A 86 -13.96 6.20 26.87
CA LEU A 86 -14.41 6.56 28.22
C LEU A 86 -13.34 6.21 29.28
N ILE A 87 -12.78 5.00 29.22
CA ILE A 87 -11.77 4.53 30.17
C ILE A 87 -10.48 5.33 30.03
N ALA A 88 -10.01 5.54 28.80
CA ALA A 88 -8.74 6.22 28.53
C ALA A 88 -8.75 7.69 28.93
N THR A 89 -9.92 8.33 28.95
CA THR A 89 -10.07 9.76 29.22
C THR A 89 -10.80 10.08 30.52
N ASP A 90 -11.11 9.05 31.33
CA ASP A 90 -11.81 9.13 32.61
C ASP A 90 -13.10 9.97 32.53
N GLN A 91 -13.89 9.71 31.47
CA GLN A 91 -15.13 10.44 31.21
C GLN A 91 -16.29 9.81 31.99
N PRO A 92 -17.28 10.62 32.43
CA PRO A 92 -18.49 10.09 33.02
C PRO A 92 -19.24 9.22 32.01
N ILE A 93 -19.86 8.13 32.47
CA ILE A 93 -20.67 7.22 31.63
C ILE A 93 -21.79 7.99 30.92
N ASP A 94 -22.33 9.02 31.57
CA ASP A 94 -23.36 9.90 31.03
C ASP A 94 -22.91 10.75 29.82
N ALA A 95 -21.61 10.82 29.52
CA ALA A 95 -21.11 11.51 28.34
C ALA A 95 -21.71 10.97 27.03
N LEU A 96 -21.99 9.65 26.97
CA LEU A 96 -22.62 9.02 25.80
C LEU A 96 -24.09 9.40 25.63
N ASN A 97 -24.77 9.77 26.72
CA ASN A 97 -26.18 10.19 26.70
C ASN A 97 -26.34 11.67 26.34
N HIS A 98 -25.23 12.44 26.29
CA HIS A 98 -25.31 13.87 26.06
C HIS A 98 -25.75 14.18 24.61
N PRO A 99 -26.80 14.99 24.40
CA PRO A 99 -27.35 15.22 23.06
C PRO A 99 -26.33 15.83 22.08
N LYS A 100 -25.42 16.68 22.58
CA LYS A 100 -24.35 17.24 21.72
C LYS A 100 -23.31 16.21 21.30
N PHE A 101 -23.08 15.16 22.10
CA PHE A 101 -22.21 14.07 21.69
C PHE A 101 -22.83 13.30 20.52
N LYS A 102 -24.13 12.97 20.63
CA LYS A 102 -24.88 12.34 19.53
C LYS A 102 -24.90 13.19 18.25
N GLU A 103 -25.20 14.49 18.37
CA GLU A 103 -25.16 15.42 17.23
C GLU A 103 -23.78 15.42 16.54
N MET A 104 -22.69 15.39 17.31
CA MET A 104 -21.32 15.35 16.77
C MET A 104 -21.06 14.06 15.97
N ILE A 105 -21.50 12.91 16.48
CA ILE A 105 -21.37 11.62 15.77
C ILE A 105 -22.22 11.61 14.50
N ASP A 106 -23.45 12.12 14.55
CA ASP A 106 -24.34 12.19 13.37
C ASP A 106 -23.74 13.08 12.26
N ILE A 107 -23.05 14.16 12.62
CA ILE A 107 -22.31 15.01 11.67
C ILE A 107 -21.09 14.25 11.12
N ALA A 108 -20.33 13.58 11.99
CA ALA A 108 -19.17 12.80 11.60
C ALA A 108 -19.50 11.66 10.64
N ALA A 109 -20.61 10.95 10.86
CA ALA A 109 -21.08 9.84 10.02
C ALA A 109 -21.43 10.27 8.59
N ARG A 110 -21.73 11.55 8.37
CA ARG A 110 -22.03 12.11 7.04
C ARG A 110 -20.77 12.56 6.27
N ALA A 111 -19.60 12.54 6.91
CA ALA A 111 -18.37 13.01 6.28
C ALA A 111 -17.80 11.99 5.29
N HIS A 112 -17.61 12.39 4.04
CA HIS A 112 -17.05 11.52 2.99
C HIS A 112 -15.53 11.34 3.08
N ASN A 113 -14.81 12.34 3.58
CA ASN A 113 -13.34 12.39 3.59
C ASN A 113 -12.77 12.31 5.01
N GLY A 114 -13.49 11.63 5.91
CA GLY A 114 -13.18 11.60 7.34
C GLY A 114 -13.43 12.94 8.04
N VAL A 115 -13.13 12.99 9.34
CA VAL A 115 -13.38 14.15 10.21
C VAL A 115 -12.06 14.75 10.67
N LYS A 116 -11.93 16.08 10.56
CA LYS A 116 -10.79 16.83 11.08
C LYS A 116 -11.11 17.31 12.50
N ILE A 117 -10.49 16.70 13.50
CA ILE A 117 -10.66 17.10 14.90
C ILE A 117 -9.69 18.27 15.19
N PRO A 118 -10.18 19.44 15.66
CA PRO A 118 -9.32 20.57 15.97
C PRO A 118 -8.40 20.25 17.17
N GLY A 119 -7.17 20.74 17.12
CA GLY A 119 -6.22 20.58 18.23
C GLY A 119 -6.53 21.49 19.42
N ARG A 120 -6.02 21.16 20.61
CA ARG A 120 -6.29 21.85 21.89
C ARG A 120 -6.22 23.38 21.82
N LYS A 121 -5.20 23.93 21.15
CA LYS A 121 -5.01 25.39 21.03
C LYS A 121 -6.12 26.02 20.17
N ALA A 122 -6.41 25.42 19.03
CA ALA A 122 -7.47 25.87 18.12
C ALA A 122 -8.84 25.78 18.80
N THR A 123 -9.15 24.65 19.46
CA THR A 123 -10.40 24.49 20.21
C THR A 123 -10.56 25.56 21.30
N ARG A 124 -9.50 25.85 22.05
CA ARG A 124 -9.53 26.89 23.09
C ARG A 124 -9.81 28.27 22.50
N GLU A 125 -9.14 28.61 21.40
CA GLU A 125 -9.33 29.88 20.72
C GLU A 125 -10.75 30.03 20.17
N GLU A 126 -11.28 28.98 19.55
CA GLU A 126 -12.67 28.95 19.07
C GLU A 126 -13.69 29.14 20.20
N ILE A 127 -13.49 28.50 21.35
CA ILE A 127 -14.37 28.68 22.52
C ILE A 127 -14.34 30.15 22.99
N LEU A 128 -13.17 30.77 23.09
CA LEU A 128 -13.04 32.17 23.50
C LEU A 128 -13.71 33.10 22.50
N ASN A 129 -13.53 32.85 21.19
CA ASN A 129 -14.16 33.63 20.14
C ASN A 129 -15.69 33.50 20.16
N LEU A 130 -16.21 32.29 20.36
CA LEU A 130 -17.66 32.05 20.52
C LEU A 130 -18.21 32.82 21.73
N PHE A 131 -17.50 32.81 22.86
CA PHE A 131 -17.88 33.56 24.04
C PHE A 131 -17.90 35.07 23.78
N GLN A 132 -16.85 35.62 23.18
CA GLN A 132 -16.79 37.05 22.84
C GLN A 132 -17.92 37.46 21.91
N LYS A 133 -18.20 36.67 20.87
CA LYS A 133 -19.30 36.92 19.93
C LYS A 133 -20.67 36.90 20.63
N GLN A 134 -20.87 35.99 21.59
CA GLN A 134 -22.10 35.97 22.40
C GLN A 134 -22.22 37.25 23.24
N MET A 135 -21.13 37.69 23.87
CA MET A 135 -21.11 38.92 24.67
C MET A 135 -21.37 40.18 23.84
N GLU A 136 -20.83 40.26 22.63
CA GLU A 136 -21.12 41.36 21.69
C GLU A 136 -22.59 41.37 21.26
N ASN A 137 -23.13 40.20 20.89
CA ASN A 137 -24.54 40.07 20.53
C ASN A 137 -25.47 40.49 21.68
N LEU A 138 -25.13 40.11 22.92
CA LEU A 138 -25.86 40.53 24.11
C LEU A 138 -25.78 42.04 24.31
N ARG A 139 -24.59 42.63 24.20
CA ARG A 139 -24.39 44.09 24.31
C ARG A 139 -25.27 44.84 23.30
N VAL A 140 -25.29 44.39 22.05
CA VAL A 140 -26.12 44.99 20.99
C VAL A 140 -27.61 44.89 21.34
N ARG A 141 -28.09 43.71 21.74
CA ARG A 141 -29.50 43.51 22.11
C ARG A 141 -29.92 44.41 23.27
N ILE A 142 -29.09 44.48 24.32
CA ILE A 142 -29.35 45.32 25.48
C ILE A 142 -29.38 46.80 25.08
N HIS A 143 -28.40 47.27 24.30
CA HIS A 143 -28.34 48.67 23.85
C HIS A 143 -29.57 49.08 23.03
N VAL A 144 -29.99 48.24 22.06
CA VAL A 144 -31.21 48.48 21.27
C VAL A 144 -32.44 48.58 22.17
N SER A 145 -32.58 47.70 23.16
CA SER A 145 -33.71 47.75 24.09
C SER A 145 -33.72 48.96 25.03
N VAL A 146 -32.56 49.55 25.33
CA VAL A 146 -32.48 50.83 26.07
C VAL A 146 -32.94 51.98 25.17
N SER A 147 -32.44 52.07 23.93
CA SER A 147 -32.84 53.13 23.00
C SER A 147 -34.34 53.11 22.68
N LEU A 148 -34.95 51.93 22.51
CA LEU A 148 -36.39 51.81 22.24
C LEU A 148 -37.25 52.29 23.43
N LYS A 149 -36.82 52.05 24.67
CA LYS A 149 -37.54 52.53 25.86
C LYS A 149 -37.47 54.05 26.01
N PHE A 150 -36.30 54.65 25.78
CA PHE A 150 -36.15 56.12 25.81
C PHE A 150 -36.92 56.82 24.68
N SER A 151 -37.08 56.17 23.53
CA SER A 151 -37.89 56.71 22.42
C SER A 151 -39.40 56.66 22.67
N SER A 152 -39.86 55.76 23.54
CA SER A 152 -41.29 55.58 23.88
C SER A 152 -41.76 56.41 25.08
N LEU A 153 -40.86 57.15 25.71
CA LEU A 153 -41.09 57.97 26.91
C LEU A 153 -41.04 59.48 26.63
N CYS A 154 -40.91 59.88 25.36
CA CYS A 154 -41.06 61.24 24.87
C CYS A 154 -42.31 61.37 24.00
#